data_AF-A0A0B1T6J0-F1
#
_entry.id   AF-A0A0B1T6J0-F1
#
_cell.length_a   1.000
_cell.length_b   1.000
_cell.length_c   1.000
_cell.angle_alpha   90.00
_cell.angle_beta   90.00
_cell.angle_gamma   90.00
#
_symmetry.space_group_name_H-M   'P 1'
#
loop_
_entity.id
_entity.type
_entity.pdbx_description
1 polymer ?
#
loop_
_entity_poly.entity_id
_entity_poly.type
_entity_poly.pdbx_seq_one_letter_code
_entity_poly.pdbx_strand_id
1 'polypeptide(L)'
;MRPSYLDASSSPSFQDVPPEIAAVLPANILQQMRAVHRNTQLTDHQKMDAIHKIMDSLPQSVRDRIPRPPGPPPGFAGGVPPGFADVLPPDALQKIKAIHSNNQLSHEQKREATDRIIATLPDYVLDKLPKPPGHDRLPKKTRDQLRKLQRDTSLTHRQRMEQMRQIFDALPANLRPPPPPPPPPSFARRS
;
A
#
# COMPACT_ATOMS: atom_id res chain seq x y z
N MET A 1 28.45 4.99 -41.47
CA MET A 1 27.97 3.79 -40.73
C MET A 1 27.70 4.20 -39.29
N ARG A 2 26.43 4.33 -38.90
CA ARG A 2 26.02 4.63 -37.51
C ARG A 2 25.14 3.45 -37.05
N PRO A 3 25.38 2.88 -35.87
CA PRO A 3 24.58 1.76 -35.40
C PRO A 3 23.24 2.25 -34.87
N SER A 4 22.19 1.50 -35.22
CA SER A 4 20.81 1.64 -34.79
C SER A 4 20.69 1.46 -33.28
N TYR A 5 20.07 2.41 -32.59
CA TYR A 5 19.58 2.19 -31.22
C TYR A 5 18.06 1.99 -31.29
N LEU A 6 17.68 0.72 -31.10
CA LEU A 6 16.33 0.30 -30.79
C LEU A 6 15.98 0.70 -29.36
N ASP A 7 14.80 1.32 -29.25
CA ASP A 7 13.78 1.20 -28.21
C ASP A 7 14.22 0.83 -26.78
N ALA A 8 13.99 1.76 -25.85
CA ALA A 8 13.75 1.42 -24.45
C ALA A 8 12.76 2.42 -23.84
N SER A 9 11.54 2.44 -24.37
CA SER A 9 10.39 2.95 -23.62
C SER A 9 9.82 1.78 -22.80
N SER A 10 10.24 1.63 -21.55
CA SER A 10 9.59 0.68 -20.63
C SER A 10 9.48 1.30 -19.25
N SER A 11 8.33 1.93 -19.01
CA SER A 11 7.70 1.94 -17.69
C SER A 11 7.72 0.51 -17.12
N PRO A 12 7.94 0.30 -15.82
CA PRO A 12 7.93 -1.04 -15.26
C PRO A 12 6.49 -1.54 -15.16
N SER A 13 5.97 -2.04 -16.27
CA SER A 13 4.90 -3.02 -16.25
C SER A 13 5.37 -4.18 -15.37
N PHE A 14 4.47 -4.82 -14.60
CA PHE A 14 4.73 -6.04 -13.83
C PHE A 14 5.12 -7.29 -14.69
N GLN A 15 5.65 -7.06 -15.90
CA GLN A 15 5.96 -8.06 -16.92
C GLN A 15 7.24 -8.83 -16.64
N ASP A 16 8.19 -8.30 -15.86
CA ASP A 16 9.37 -9.05 -15.40
C ASP A 16 9.97 -8.47 -14.11
N VAL A 17 10.83 -9.25 -13.45
CA VAL A 17 11.63 -8.78 -12.30
C VAL A 17 12.65 -7.78 -12.84
N PRO A 18 12.70 -6.53 -12.32
CA PRO A 18 13.67 -5.53 -12.77
C PRO A 18 15.11 -6.06 -12.73
N PRO A 19 15.95 -5.75 -13.73
CA PRO A 19 17.30 -6.32 -13.85
C PRO A 19 18.16 -5.99 -12.63
N GLU A 20 17.96 -4.82 -12.01
CA GLU A 20 18.68 -4.41 -10.82
C GLU A 20 18.33 -5.27 -9.60
N ILE A 21 17.07 -5.71 -9.49
CA ILE A 21 16.61 -6.63 -8.46
C ILE A 21 17.07 -8.06 -8.79
N ALA A 22 17.01 -8.46 -10.06
CA ALA A 22 17.44 -9.78 -10.51
C ALA A 22 18.94 -10.04 -10.28
N ALA A 23 19.77 -8.98 -10.29
CA ALA A 23 21.22 -9.08 -10.08
C ALA A 23 21.63 -9.46 -8.66
N VAL A 24 20.74 -9.28 -7.68
CA VAL A 24 21.05 -9.46 -6.24
C VAL A 24 20.27 -10.60 -5.59
N LEU A 25 19.24 -11.12 -6.27
CA LEU A 25 18.45 -12.24 -5.79
C LEU A 25 19.12 -13.59 -6.05
N PRO A 26 19.05 -14.53 -5.10
CA PRO A 26 19.38 -15.93 -5.34
C PRO A 26 18.57 -16.51 -6.50
N ALA A 27 19.20 -17.41 -7.28
CA ALA A 27 18.58 -17.97 -8.50
C ALA A 27 17.22 -18.64 -8.25
N ASN A 28 17.07 -19.34 -7.13
CA ASN A 28 15.80 -19.96 -6.73
C ASN A 28 14.70 -18.91 -6.47
N ILE A 29 15.04 -17.79 -5.83
CA ILE A 29 14.10 -16.71 -5.53
C ILE A 29 13.71 -15.96 -6.81
N LEU A 30 14.69 -15.68 -7.66
CA LEU A 30 14.44 -15.06 -8.96
C LEU A 30 13.49 -15.91 -9.82
N GLN A 31 13.66 -17.24 -9.79
CA GLN A 31 12.78 -18.16 -10.50
C GLN A 31 11.37 -18.17 -9.91
N GLN A 32 11.22 -18.14 -8.58
CA GLN A 32 9.91 -18.03 -7.91
C GLN A 32 9.19 -16.72 -8.27
N MET A 33 9.90 -15.58 -8.22
CA MET A 33 9.31 -14.29 -8.60
C MET A 33 8.85 -14.30 -10.05
N ARG A 34 9.70 -14.76 -10.98
CA ARG A 34 9.34 -14.89 -12.41
C ARG A 34 8.13 -15.79 -12.62
N ALA A 35 8.01 -16.89 -11.87
CA ALA A 35 6.85 -17.79 -11.94
C ALA A 35 5.56 -17.07 -11.52
N VAL A 36 5.60 -16.25 -10.47
CA VAL A 36 4.44 -15.45 -10.04
C VAL A 36 4.06 -14.41 -11.09
N HIS A 37 5.04 -13.68 -11.65
CA HIS A 37 4.79 -12.68 -12.69
C HIS A 37 4.15 -13.28 -13.95
N ARG A 38 4.66 -14.44 -14.40
CA ARG A 38 4.19 -15.16 -15.60
C ARG A 38 2.87 -15.90 -15.40
N ASN A 39 2.43 -16.10 -14.16
CA ASN A 39 1.18 -16.80 -13.89
C ASN A 39 -0.01 -15.93 -14.30
N THR A 40 -0.66 -16.27 -15.41
CA THR A 40 -1.84 -15.55 -15.92
C THR A 40 -3.12 -15.88 -15.16
N GLN A 41 -3.12 -16.88 -14.28
CA GLN A 41 -4.26 -17.23 -13.44
C GLN A 41 -4.34 -16.41 -12.15
N LEU A 42 -3.26 -15.74 -11.75
CA LEU A 42 -3.25 -14.86 -10.57
C LEU A 42 -3.70 -13.44 -10.96
N THR A 43 -4.61 -12.89 -10.17
CA THR A 43 -4.91 -11.45 -10.20
C THR A 43 -3.69 -10.63 -9.75
N ASP A 44 -3.62 -9.36 -10.12
CA ASP A 44 -2.52 -8.47 -9.71
C ASP A 44 -2.33 -8.44 -8.20
N HIS A 45 -3.43 -8.47 -7.44
CA HIS A 45 -3.36 -8.53 -5.98
C HIS A 45 -2.74 -9.85 -5.48
N GLN A 46 -3.15 -10.99 -6.04
CA GLN A 46 -2.59 -12.29 -5.67
C GLN A 46 -1.12 -12.43 -6.08
N LYS A 47 -0.72 -11.83 -7.20
CA LYS A 47 0.69 -11.73 -7.60
C LYS A 47 1.49 -10.93 -6.59
N MET A 48 0.97 -9.78 -6.18
CA MET A 48 1.61 -8.95 -5.15
C MET A 48 1.77 -9.71 -3.84
N ASP A 49 0.75 -10.40 -3.36
CA ASP A 49 0.81 -11.18 -2.12
C ASP A 49 1.84 -12.32 -2.21
N ALA A 50 1.89 -13.02 -3.34
CA ALA A 50 2.88 -14.07 -3.57
C ALA A 50 4.31 -13.51 -3.65
N ILE A 51 4.52 -12.38 -4.32
CA ILE A 51 5.81 -11.68 -4.36
C ILE A 51 6.22 -11.23 -2.95
N HIS A 52 5.30 -10.66 -2.16
CA HIS A 52 5.59 -10.28 -0.77
C HIS A 52 6.02 -11.48 0.07
N LYS A 53 5.34 -12.63 -0.05
CA LYS A 53 5.74 -13.86 0.65
C LYS A 53 7.14 -14.34 0.24
N ILE A 54 7.48 -14.23 -1.05
CA ILE A 54 8.82 -14.57 -1.54
C ILE A 54 9.87 -13.60 -0.99
N MET A 55 9.55 -12.31 -0.88
CA MET A 55 10.41 -11.32 -0.24
C MET A 55 10.58 -11.57 1.25
N ASP A 56 9.52 -12.01 1.95
CA ASP A 56 9.55 -12.32 3.39
C ASP A 56 10.40 -13.53 3.76
N SER A 57 10.54 -14.49 2.85
CA SER A 57 11.39 -15.67 3.06
C SER A 57 12.88 -15.40 2.77
N LEU A 58 13.24 -14.21 2.31
CA LEU A 58 14.64 -13.86 2.04
C LEU A 58 15.47 -13.69 3.31
N PRO A 59 16.71 -14.19 3.34
CA PRO A 59 17.65 -13.86 4.41
C PRO A 59 17.98 -12.37 4.38
N GLN A 60 18.21 -11.79 5.58
CA GLN A 60 18.41 -10.35 5.77
C GLN A 60 19.54 -9.79 4.88
N SER A 61 20.65 -10.53 4.77
CA SER A 61 21.80 -10.15 3.95
C SER A 61 21.50 -10.00 2.45
N VAL A 62 20.45 -10.66 1.95
CA VAL A 62 19.97 -10.50 0.57
C VAL A 62 19.04 -9.29 0.47
N ARG A 63 18.14 -9.10 1.43
CA ARG A 63 17.22 -7.95 1.46
C ARG A 63 17.95 -6.62 1.44
N ASP A 64 19.05 -6.51 2.18
CA ASP A 64 19.84 -5.28 2.27
C ASP A 64 20.53 -4.91 0.94
N ARG A 65 20.63 -5.87 0.00
CA ARG A 65 21.23 -5.68 -1.32
C ARG A 65 20.21 -5.33 -2.41
N ILE A 66 18.91 -5.49 -2.14
CA ILE A 66 17.86 -5.20 -3.12
C ILE A 66 17.79 -3.68 -3.34
N PRO A 67 17.98 -3.21 -4.59
CA PRO A 67 17.88 -1.79 -4.90
C PRO A 67 16.48 -1.30 -4.59
N ARG A 68 16.41 -0.15 -3.93
CA ARG A 68 15.14 0.40 -3.46
C ARG A 68 14.26 0.73 -4.67
N PRO A 69 12.96 0.42 -4.65
CA PRO A 69 12.06 1.03 -5.61
C PRO A 69 12.19 2.55 -5.50
N PRO A 70 12.13 3.31 -6.62
CA PRO A 70 12.14 4.75 -6.56
C PRO A 70 11.07 5.20 -5.57
N GLY A 71 11.51 6.00 -4.60
CA GLY A 71 10.65 6.46 -3.52
C GLY A 71 9.40 7.15 -4.08
N PRO A 72 8.29 7.15 -3.33
CA PRO A 72 7.10 7.84 -3.77
C PRO A 72 7.44 9.31 -4.06
N PRO A 73 6.77 9.94 -5.06
CA PRO A 73 7.09 11.29 -5.48
C PRO A 73 7.11 12.29 -4.30
N PRO A 74 7.93 13.35 -4.36
CA PRO A 74 8.01 14.35 -3.30
C PRO A 74 6.61 14.91 -3.04
N GLY A 75 6.05 14.64 -1.86
CA GLY A 75 4.65 14.91 -1.51
C GLY A 75 3.91 13.71 -0.91
N PHE A 76 4.40 12.48 -1.17
CA PHE A 76 4.02 11.25 -0.46
C PHE A 76 5.11 10.83 0.53
N ALA A 77 5.71 11.81 1.22
CA ALA A 77 6.75 11.57 2.20
C ALA A 77 6.17 10.84 3.43
N GLY A 78 6.20 9.51 3.40
CA GLY A 78 6.78 8.72 4.49
C GLY A 78 6.15 8.78 5.89
N GLY A 79 4.95 9.30 6.10
CA GLY A 79 4.31 9.10 7.40
C GLY A 79 3.09 9.95 7.63
N VAL A 80 1.98 9.25 7.88
CA VAL A 80 0.74 9.78 8.44
C VAL A 80 -0.08 10.61 7.44
N PRO A 81 -1.36 10.27 7.18
CA PRO A 81 -2.20 11.03 6.25
C PRO A 81 -2.35 12.51 6.66
N PRO A 82 -2.61 13.43 5.71
CA PRO A 82 -2.81 14.84 6.03
C PRO A 82 -3.94 15.03 7.06
N GLY A 83 -3.70 15.89 8.05
CA GLY A 83 -4.62 16.18 9.17
C GLY A 83 -4.64 15.16 10.31
N PHE A 84 -3.98 14.00 10.18
CA PHE A 84 -3.87 13.05 11.30
C PHE A 84 -2.83 13.52 12.33
N ALA A 85 -1.78 14.23 11.91
CA ALA A 85 -0.72 14.69 12.81
C ALA A 85 -1.21 15.67 13.89
N ASP A 86 -2.25 16.46 13.60
CA ASP A 86 -2.81 17.46 14.51
C ASP A 86 -3.77 16.87 15.56
N VAL A 87 -4.24 15.64 15.32
CA VAL A 87 -5.28 14.98 16.12
C VAL A 87 -4.70 13.83 16.96
N LEU A 88 -3.70 13.13 16.42
CA LEU A 88 -3.12 11.98 17.08
C LEU A 88 -2.27 12.39 18.30
N PRO A 89 -2.34 11.65 19.42
CA PRO A 89 -1.44 11.83 20.54
C PRO A 89 0.03 11.73 20.09
N PRO A 90 0.96 12.51 20.69
CA PRO A 90 2.37 12.51 20.28
C PRO A 90 3.03 11.12 20.27
N ASP A 91 2.70 10.29 21.27
CA ASP A 91 3.19 8.92 21.38
C ASP A 91 2.70 8.03 20.21
N ALA A 92 1.41 8.07 19.90
CA ALA A 92 0.83 7.32 18.77
C ALA A 92 1.42 7.80 17.43
N LEU A 93 1.58 9.12 17.27
CA LEU A 93 2.16 9.71 16.08
C LEU A 93 3.61 9.28 15.85
N GLN A 94 4.43 9.27 16.91
CA GLN A 94 5.81 8.78 16.83
C GLN A 94 5.88 7.31 16.46
N LYS A 95 5.02 6.47 17.05
CA LYS A 95 4.97 5.03 16.74
C LYS A 95 4.58 4.79 15.28
N ILE A 96 3.59 5.50 14.74
CA ILE A 96 3.18 5.38 13.33
C ILE A 96 4.30 5.85 12.40
N LYS A 97 4.97 6.97 12.69
CA LYS A 97 6.12 7.44 11.92
C LYS A 97 7.27 6.42 11.91
N ALA A 98 7.56 5.82 13.06
CA ALA A 98 8.58 4.78 13.19
C ALA A 98 8.23 3.54 12.34
N ILE A 99 6.97 3.10 12.35
CA ILE A 99 6.51 1.98 11.52
C ILE A 99 6.65 2.29 10.03
N HIS A 100 6.24 3.48 9.60
CA HIS A 100 6.30 3.88 8.19
C HIS A 100 7.74 4.03 7.71
N SER A 101 8.63 4.47 8.60
CA SER A 101 10.08 4.58 8.37
C SER A 101 10.83 3.25 8.52
N ASN A 102 10.21 2.22 9.10
CA ASN A 102 10.85 0.92 9.32
C ASN A 102 10.93 0.14 8.00
N ASN A 103 12.13 -0.02 7.46
CA ASN A 103 12.34 -0.68 6.17
C ASN A 103 12.34 -2.22 6.27
N GLN A 104 12.29 -2.77 7.48
CA GLN A 104 12.19 -4.22 7.71
C GLN A 104 10.75 -4.73 7.68
N LEU A 105 9.76 -3.83 7.80
CA LEU A 105 8.36 -4.20 7.76
C LEU A 105 7.81 -4.12 6.33
N SER A 106 7.10 -5.16 5.92
CA SER A 106 6.33 -5.15 4.68
C SER A 106 5.21 -4.10 4.74
N HIS A 107 4.68 -3.68 3.59
CA HIS A 107 3.55 -2.74 3.57
C HIS A 107 2.35 -3.25 4.38
N GLU A 108 2.08 -4.55 4.35
CA GLU A 108 1.00 -5.17 5.12
C GLU A 108 1.30 -5.10 6.63
N GLN A 109 2.52 -5.47 7.04
CA GLN A 109 2.95 -5.37 8.43
C GLN A 109 2.91 -3.93 8.95
N LYS A 110 3.31 -2.96 8.12
CA LYS A 110 3.20 -1.53 8.44
C LYS A 110 1.74 -1.12 8.67
N ARG A 111 0.82 -1.61 7.83
CA ARG A 111 -0.61 -1.33 7.97
C ARG A 111 -1.18 -1.98 9.23
N GLU A 112 -0.90 -3.24 9.49
CA GLU A 112 -1.37 -3.93 10.70
C GLU A 112 -0.83 -3.28 11.97
N ALA A 113 0.46 -2.94 12.01
CA ALA A 113 1.05 -2.27 13.15
C ALA A 113 0.45 -0.86 13.36
N THR A 114 0.19 -0.13 12.29
CA THR A 114 -0.52 1.16 12.35
C THR A 114 -1.96 0.96 12.86
N ASP A 115 -2.66 -0.05 12.38
CA ASP A 115 -4.04 -0.37 12.75
C ASP A 115 -4.16 -0.71 14.24
N ARG A 116 -3.21 -1.49 14.78
CA ARG A 116 -3.14 -1.79 16.22
C ARG A 116 -2.96 -0.53 17.06
N ILE A 117 -2.12 0.42 16.63
CA ILE A 117 -1.96 1.70 17.33
C ILE A 117 -3.28 2.46 17.32
N ILE A 118 -3.91 2.58 16.15
CA ILE A 118 -5.19 3.30 16.01
C ILE A 118 -6.29 2.65 16.86
N ALA A 119 -6.35 1.32 16.94
CA ALA A 119 -7.31 0.58 17.75
C ALA A 119 -7.17 0.81 19.26
N THR A 120 -5.98 1.23 19.73
CA THR A 120 -5.75 1.58 21.15
C THR A 120 -6.10 3.03 21.49
N LEU A 121 -6.41 3.85 20.49
CA LEU A 121 -6.76 5.25 20.71
C LEU A 121 -8.16 5.38 21.31
N PRO A 122 -8.38 6.36 22.20
CA PRO A 122 -9.70 6.60 22.76
C PRO A 122 -10.65 7.17 21.71
N ASP A 123 -11.95 6.88 21.85
CA ASP A 123 -13.00 7.26 20.90
C ASP A 123 -13.00 8.75 20.53
N TYR A 124 -12.72 9.64 21.50
CA TYR A 124 -12.69 11.08 21.26
C TYR A 124 -11.56 11.52 20.32
N VAL A 125 -10.47 10.74 20.22
CA VAL A 125 -9.38 10.97 19.25
C VAL A 125 -9.83 10.47 17.87
N LEU A 126 -10.41 9.27 17.82
CA LEU A 126 -10.91 8.66 16.59
C LEU A 126 -11.97 9.53 15.91
N ASP A 127 -12.86 10.15 16.69
CA ASP A 127 -13.91 11.04 16.18
C ASP A 127 -13.41 12.37 15.61
N LYS A 128 -12.20 12.78 16.00
CA LYS A 128 -11.55 14.00 15.48
C LYS A 128 -10.72 13.73 14.23
N LEU A 129 -10.48 12.46 13.87
CA LEU A 129 -9.68 12.14 12.69
C LEU A 129 -10.34 12.72 11.43
N PRO A 130 -9.54 13.28 10.49
CA PRO A 130 -10.09 13.83 9.28
C PRO A 130 -10.77 12.73 8.47
N LYS A 131 -12.00 13.01 8.04
CA LYS A 131 -12.79 12.08 7.23
C LYS A 131 -12.18 11.97 5.83
N PRO A 132 -12.26 10.79 5.19
CA PRO A 132 -11.81 10.65 3.83
C PRO A 132 -12.65 11.52 2.87
N PRO A 133 -12.08 11.98 1.74
CA PRO A 133 -12.81 12.73 0.74
C PRO A 133 -14.09 11.99 0.29
N GLY A 134 -15.20 12.71 0.18
CA GLY A 134 -16.49 12.14 -0.21
C GLY A 134 -17.25 11.40 0.89
N HIS A 135 -16.69 11.24 2.10
CA HIS A 135 -17.36 10.58 3.22
C HIS A 135 -18.71 11.23 3.57
N ASP A 136 -18.82 12.56 3.49
CA ASP A 136 -20.06 13.27 3.83
C ASP A 136 -21.18 13.07 2.79
N ARG A 137 -20.86 12.54 1.59
CA ARG A 137 -21.86 12.17 0.57
C ARG A 137 -22.54 10.83 0.88
N LEU A 138 -21.99 10.04 1.81
CA LEU A 138 -22.52 8.73 2.16
C LEU A 138 -23.80 8.88 3.01
N PRO A 139 -24.81 8.00 2.80
CA PRO A 139 -26.00 7.97 3.65
C PRO A 139 -25.62 7.83 5.14
N LYS A 140 -26.38 8.46 6.03
CA LYS A 140 -26.12 8.41 7.48
C LYS A 140 -25.98 6.97 7.99
N LYS A 141 -26.84 6.06 7.53
CA LYS A 141 -26.79 4.63 7.86
C LYS A 141 -25.44 4.01 7.49
N THR A 142 -24.93 4.29 6.29
CA THR A 142 -23.63 3.81 5.81
C THR A 142 -22.48 4.37 6.66
N ARG A 143 -22.50 5.67 6.96
CA ARG A 143 -21.48 6.30 7.83
C ARG A 143 -21.47 5.68 9.23
N ASP A 144 -22.65 5.43 9.80
CA ASP A 144 -22.80 4.80 11.10
C ASP A 144 -22.27 3.34 11.09
N GLN A 145 -22.52 2.58 10.01
CA GLN A 145 -21.98 1.23 9.80
C GLN A 145 -20.45 1.24 9.69
N LEU A 146 -19.88 2.14 8.90
CA LEU A 146 -18.43 2.28 8.74
C LEU A 146 -17.76 2.67 10.06
N ARG A 147 -18.35 3.60 10.82
CA ARG A 147 -17.83 3.97 12.15
C ARG A 147 -17.85 2.79 13.11
N LYS A 148 -18.93 2.01 13.15
CA LYS A 148 -19.01 0.81 14.00
C LYS A 148 -17.95 -0.21 13.61
N LEU A 149 -17.81 -0.47 12.31
CA LEU A 149 -16.84 -1.40 11.76
C LEU A 149 -15.39 -0.97 12.05
N GLN A 150 -15.12 0.33 12.02
CA GLN A 150 -13.79 0.87 12.33
C GLN A 150 -13.41 0.74 13.81
N ARG A 151 -14.40 0.77 14.71
CA ARG A 151 -14.20 0.57 16.16
C ARG A 151 -14.21 -0.89 16.58
N ASP A 152 -14.53 -1.81 15.67
CA ASP A 152 -14.58 -3.23 15.98
C ASP A 152 -13.16 -3.81 16.07
N THR A 153 -12.72 -4.05 17.30
CA THR A 153 -11.42 -4.64 17.62
C THR A 153 -11.44 -6.18 17.59
N SER A 154 -12.61 -6.79 17.40
CA SER A 154 -12.73 -8.26 17.25
C SER A 154 -12.36 -8.74 15.85
N LEU A 155 -12.38 -7.84 14.86
CA LEU A 155 -12.05 -8.13 13.47
C LEU A 155 -10.58 -7.85 13.15
N THR A 156 -9.97 -8.74 12.37
CA THR A 156 -8.70 -8.45 11.72
C THR A 156 -8.86 -7.32 10.70
N HIS A 157 -7.79 -6.57 10.42
CA HIS A 157 -7.80 -5.53 9.38
C HIS A 157 -8.32 -6.06 8.04
N ARG A 158 -7.97 -7.29 7.65
CA ARG A 158 -8.45 -7.92 6.41
C ARG A 158 -9.95 -8.11 6.40
N GLN A 159 -10.51 -8.67 7.48
CA GLN A 159 -11.96 -8.85 7.63
C GLN A 159 -12.69 -7.50 7.64
N ARG A 160 -12.12 -6.50 8.30
CA ARG A 160 -12.67 -5.14 8.33
C ARG A 160 -12.73 -4.53 6.92
N MET A 161 -11.65 -4.64 6.14
CA MET A 161 -11.61 -4.12 4.77
C MET A 161 -12.58 -4.86 3.84
N GLU A 162 -12.73 -6.18 4.00
CA GLU A 162 -13.70 -6.97 3.24
C GLU A 162 -15.13 -6.52 3.55
N GLN A 163 -15.48 -6.33 4.83
CA GLN A 163 -16.79 -5.81 5.21
C GLN A 163 -17.02 -4.36 4.74
N MET A 164 -15.98 -3.51 4.78
CA MET A 164 -16.07 -2.16 4.21
C MET A 164 -16.36 -2.22 2.70
N ARG A 165 -15.69 -3.12 1.97
CA ARG A 165 -15.93 -3.34 0.53
C ARG A 165 -17.38 -3.75 0.28
N GLN A 166 -17.91 -4.70 1.03
CA GLN A 166 -19.32 -5.13 0.91
C GLN A 166 -20.31 -3.99 1.17
N ILE A 167 -20.03 -3.12 2.16
CA ILE A 167 -20.85 -1.92 2.41
C ILE A 167 -20.83 -0.99 1.19
N PHE A 168 -19.66 -0.77 0.58
CA PHE A 168 -19.53 0.08 -0.61
C PHE A 168 -20.16 -0.56 -1.85
N ASP A 169 -20.06 -1.87 -2.03
CA ASP A 169 -20.66 -2.59 -3.17
C ASP A 169 -22.19 -2.54 -3.12
N ALA A 170 -22.78 -2.52 -1.92
CA ALA A 170 -24.21 -2.32 -1.73
C ALA A 170 -24.70 -0.89 -2.02
N LEU A 171 -23.78 0.10 -2.15
CA LEU A 171 -24.16 1.47 -2.48
C LEU A 171 -24.40 1.66 -3.99
N PRO A 172 -25.28 2.61 -4.36
CA PRO A 172 -25.37 3.13 -5.72
C PRO A 172 -24.01 3.57 -6.26
N ALA A 173 -23.73 3.32 -7.55
CA ALA A 173 -22.43 3.58 -8.17
C ALA A 173 -21.94 5.03 -7.99
N ASN A 174 -22.84 6.01 -8.00
CA ASN A 174 -22.54 7.44 -7.82
C ASN A 174 -22.12 7.82 -6.38
N LEU A 175 -22.31 6.91 -5.41
CA LEU A 175 -21.93 7.10 -4.01
C LEU A 175 -20.73 6.24 -3.61
N ARG A 176 -20.23 5.39 -4.51
CA ARG A 176 -19.04 4.58 -4.26
C ARG A 176 -17.79 5.47 -4.29
N PRO A 177 -16.77 5.16 -3.47
CA PRO A 177 -15.50 5.85 -3.55
C PRO A 177 -14.95 5.73 -4.98
N PRO A 178 -14.39 6.82 -5.54
CA PRO A 178 -13.80 6.77 -6.87
C PRO A 178 -12.68 5.72 -6.89
N PRO A 179 -12.45 5.04 -8.03
CA PRO A 179 -11.28 4.19 -8.17
C PRO A 179 -10.02 5.01 -7.87
N PRO A 180 -8.95 4.37 -7.34
CA PRO A 180 -7.70 5.06 -7.09
C PRO A 180 -7.25 5.78 -8.37
N PRO A 181 -6.70 7.00 -8.27
CA PRO A 181 -6.23 7.72 -9.45
C PRO A 181 -5.20 6.86 -10.18
N PRO A 182 -5.21 6.86 -11.52
CA PRO A 182 -4.14 6.23 -12.28
C PRO A 182 -2.80 6.85 -11.83
N PRO A 183 -1.70 6.06 -11.85
CA PRO A 183 -0.38 6.59 -11.51
C PRO A 183 -0.09 7.85 -12.36
N PRO A 184 0.49 8.91 -11.78
CA PRO A 184 0.77 10.13 -12.53
C PRO A 184 1.65 9.80 -13.75
N PRO A 185 1.40 10.41 -14.92
CA PRO A 185 2.34 10.32 -16.03
C PRO A 185 3.69 10.86 -15.54
N SER A 186 4.75 10.07 -15.69
CA SER A 186 6.08 10.43 -15.24
C SER A 186 6.54 11.73 -15.92
N PHE A 187 6.57 12.84 -15.18
CA PHE A 187 7.18 14.08 -15.64
C PHE A 187 8.70 13.98 -15.42
N ALA A 188 9.38 13.18 -16.24
CA ALA A 188 10.82 13.33 -16.41
C ALA A 188 11.07 14.58 -17.28
N ARG A 189 11.37 15.68 -16.58
CA ARG A 189 11.74 17.00 -17.10
C ARG A 189 12.84 16.90 -18.15
N ARG A 190 12.64 17.63 -19.25
CA ARG A 190 13.70 18.24 -20.06
C ARG A 190 14.61 19.06 -19.14
N SER A 191 15.92 18.88 -19.26
CA SER A 191 16.96 19.93 -19.34
C SER A 191 18.30 19.22 -19.53
#